data_AF-A0A1A5HUS3-F1
#
_entry.id   AF-A0A1A5HUS3-F1
#
_cell.length_a   1.000
_cell.length_b   1.000
_cell.length_c   1.000
_cell.angle_alpha   90.00
_cell.angle_beta   90.00
_cell.angle_gamma   90.00
#
_symmetry.space_group_name_H-M   'P 1'
#
loop_
_entity.id
_entity.type
_entity.pdbx_description
1 polymer ?
#
loop_
_entity_poly.entity_id
_entity_poly.type
_entity_poly.pdbx_seq_one_letter_code
_entity_poly.pdbx_strand_id
1 'polypeptide(L)' 'MGKRQNAPNGEAVSELEQAAQRAIEAAGGDAVVALLRALARNIEVERELALFRAAVSNGFSRGWHKARP' A
#
# COMPACT_ATOMS: atom_id res chain seq x y z
N MET A 1 -12.03 13.89 24.31
CA MET A 1 -11.21 12.67 24.07
C MET A 1 -11.78 11.95 22.86
N GLY A 2 -11.08 11.96 21.73
CA GLY A 2 -11.56 11.35 20.48
C GLY A 2 -11.65 9.83 20.62
N LYS A 3 -12.79 9.25 20.24
CA LYS A 3 -12.97 7.80 20.17
C LYS A 3 -11.88 7.24 19.25
N ARG A 4 -11.05 6.33 19.77
CA ARG A 4 -10.12 5.55 18.96
C ARG A 4 -10.94 4.83 17.90
N GLN A 5 -10.66 5.13 16.64
CA GLN A 5 -11.31 4.49 15.50
C GLN A 5 -11.06 2.98 15.62
N ASN A 6 -12.12 2.23 15.32
CA ASN A 6 -12.20 0.78 15.41
C ASN A 6 -10.90 0.16 14.87
N ALA A 7 -10.13 -0.54 15.72
CA ALA A 7 -9.02 -1.35 15.25
C ALA A 7 -9.60 -2.34 14.22
N PRO A 8 -8.96 -2.54 13.06
CA PRO A 8 -9.46 -3.49 12.08
C PRO A 8 -9.62 -4.86 12.77
N ASN A 9 -10.79 -5.47 12.61
CA ASN A 9 -11.09 -6.81 13.13
C ASN A 9 -9.93 -7.76 12.81
N GLY A 10 -9.50 -8.53 13.82
CA GLY A 10 -8.19 -9.19 13.91
C GLY A 10 -7.75 -10.11 12.76
N GLU A 11 -8.58 -10.37 11.75
CA GLU A 11 -8.19 -11.12 10.55
C GLU A 11 -7.20 -10.34 9.67
N ALA A 12 -7.46 -9.05 9.41
CA ALA A 12 -6.54 -8.21 8.63
C ALA A 12 -5.22 -7.96 9.37
N VAL A 13 -5.27 -7.94 10.72
CA VAL A 13 -4.07 -7.87 11.56
C VAL A 13 -3.27 -9.17 11.47
N SER A 14 -3.94 -10.33 11.43
CA SER A 14 -3.29 -11.64 11.29
C SER A 14 -2.55 -11.80 9.95
N GLU A 15 -3.12 -11.32 8.85
CA GLU A 15 -2.42 -11.36 7.55
C GLU A 15 -1.15 -10.49 7.54
N LEU A 16 -1.24 -9.30 8.15
CA LEU A 16 -0.10 -8.40 8.28
C LEU A 16 0.97 -8.97 9.22
N GLU A 17 0.59 -9.60 10.32
CA GLU A 17 1.50 -10.29 11.24
C GLU A 17 2.25 -11.43 10.53
N GLN A 18 1.53 -12.25 9.76
CA GLN A 18 2.17 -13.31 8.96
C GLN A 18 3.11 -12.75 7.89
N ALA A 19 2.74 -11.64 7.23
CA ALA A 19 3.59 -10.98 6.26
C ALA A 19 4.86 -10.40 6.92
N ALA A 20 4.74 -9.81 8.11
CA ALA A 20 5.87 -9.30 8.88
C ALA A 20 6.83 -10.44 9.27
N GLN A 21 6.30 -11.56 9.74
CA GLN A 21 7.10 -12.73 10.11
C GLN A 21 7.89 -13.26 8.90
N ARG A 22 7.23 -13.40 7.74
CA ARG A 22 7.90 -13.80 6.48
C ARG A 22 8.99 -12.80 6.05
N ALA A 23 8.75 -11.50 6.23
CA ALA A 23 9.74 -10.48 5.89
C ALA A 23 10.97 -10.55 6.80
N ILE A 24 10.78 -10.83 8.10
CA ILE A 24 11.85 -11.03 9.08
C ILE A 24 12.65 -12.29 8.74
N GLU A 25 11.98 -13.40 8.41
CA GLU A 25 12.64 -14.63 7.97
C GLU A 25 13.47 -14.42 6.69
N ALA A 26 12.94 -13.70 5.70
CA ALA A 26 13.67 -13.34 4.48
C ALA A 26 14.85 -12.37 4.72
N ALA A 27 14.87 -11.68 5.86
CA ALA A 27 15.98 -10.86 6.32
C ALA A 27 16.96 -11.63 7.22
N GLY A 28 16.81 -12.95 7.35
CA GLY A 28 17.68 -13.78 8.21
C GLY A 28 17.47 -13.51 9.70
N GLY A 29 16.27 -13.05 10.09
CA GLY A 29 15.94 -12.69 11.46
C GLY A 29 16.22 -11.23 11.82
N ASP A 30 16.83 -10.43 10.93
CA ASP A 30 17.09 -9.01 11.18
C ASP A 30 15.83 -8.15 10.92
N ALA A 31 15.19 -7.74 12.00
CA ALA A 31 13.98 -6.92 11.97
C ALA A 31 14.21 -5.51 11.38
N VAL A 32 15.40 -4.93 11.56
CA VAL A 32 15.71 -3.60 11.03
C VAL A 32 15.86 -3.69 9.51
N VAL A 33 16.56 -4.70 9.01
CA VAL A 33 16.69 -4.94 7.57
C VAL A 33 15.34 -5.26 6.94
N ALA A 34 14.50 -6.08 7.59
CA ALA A 34 13.14 -6.37 7.12
C ALA A 34 12.29 -5.10 6.99
N LEU A 35 12.32 -4.23 8.01
CA LEU A 35 11.60 -2.96 8.00
C LEU A 35 12.10 -2.03 6.88
N LEU A 36 13.41 -1.88 6.72
CA LEU A 36 14.00 -1.05 5.68
C LEU A 36 13.59 -1.52 4.27
N ARG A 37 13.59 -2.84 4.04
CA ARG A 37 13.12 -3.43 2.77
C ARG A 37 11.63 -3.15 2.53
N ALA A 38 10.80 -3.31 3.55
CA ALA A 38 9.36 -3.02 3.46
C ALA A 38 9.09 -1.54 3.15
N LEU A 39 9.79 -0.62 3.80
CA LEU A 39 9.66 0.82 3.55
C LEU A 39 10.13 1.22 2.15
N ALA A 40 11.26 0.66 1.69
CA ALA A 40 11.74 0.88 0.33
C ALA A 40 10.70 0.44 -0.71
N ARG A 41 10.11 -0.76 -0.52
CA ARG A 41 9.06 -1.25 -1.42
C ARG A 41 7.81 -0.40 -1.37
N ASN A 42 7.42 0.09 -0.19
CA ASN A 42 6.27 0.99 -0.07
C ASN A 42 6.48 2.29 -0.87
N ILE A 43 7.67 2.89 -0.76
CA ILE A 43 8.01 4.10 -1.53
C ILE A 43 7.93 3.86 -3.05
N GLU A 44 8.36 2.70 -3.53
CA GLU A 44 8.22 2.32 -4.95
C GLU A 44 6.75 2.22 -5.37
N VAL A 45 5.93 1.52 -4.59
CA VAL A 45 4.50 1.35 -4.87
C VAL A 45 3.77 2.69 -4.84
N GLU A 46 4.08 3.56 -3.89
CA GLU A 46 3.51 4.92 -3.83
C GLU A 46 3.84 5.74 -5.08
N ARG A 47 5.07 5.62 -5.61
CA ARG A 47 5.48 6.27 -6.86
C ARG A 47 4.71 5.70 -8.06
N GLU A 48 4.60 4.39 -8.17
CA GLU A 48 3.82 3.73 -9.22
C GLU A 48 2.34 4.13 -9.16
N LEU A 49 1.75 4.16 -7.97
CA LEU A 49 0.37 4.58 -7.74
C LEU A 49 0.16 6.04 -8.16
N ALA A 50 1.10 6.94 -7.87
CA ALA A 50 1.04 8.33 -8.28
C ALA A 50 1.04 8.46 -9.81
N LEU A 51 1.90 7.69 -10.51
CA LEU A 51 1.93 7.64 -11.97
C LEU A 51 0.62 7.10 -12.54
N PHE A 52 0.10 6.00 -11.99
CA PHE A 52 -1.17 5.42 -12.43
C PHE A 52 -2.34 6.37 -12.21
N ARG A 53 -2.42 7.05 -11.06
CA ARG A 53 -3.48 8.04 -10.79
C ARG A 53 -3.46 9.17 -11.81
N ALA A 54 -2.28 9.67 -12.16
CA ALA A 54 -2.14 10.70 -13.20
C ALA A 54 -2.57 10.17 -14.58
N ALA A 55 -2.16 8.96 -14.95
CA ALA A 55 -2.52 8.33 -16.22
C ALA A 55 -4.04 8.03 -16.31
N VAL A 56 -4.63 7.50 -15.23
CA VAL A 56 -6.07 7.23 -15.13
C VAL A 56 -6.83 8.54 -15.17
N SER A 57 -6.44 9.58 -14.43
CA SER A 57 -7.12 10.88 -14.49
C SER A 57 -7.08 11.47 -15.91
N ASN A 58 -5.91 11.44 -16.58
CA ASN A 58 -5.79 11.91 -17.96
C ASN A 58 -6.60 11.07 -18.96
N GLY A 59 -6.62 9.73 -18.83
CA GLY A 59 -7.39 8.83 -19.68
C GLY A 59 -8.90 8.89 -19.42
N PHE A 60 -9.29 8.97 -18.15
CA PHE A 60 -10.66 9.09 -17.67
C PHE A 60 -11.28 10.42 -18.08
N SER A 61 -10.57 11.54 -17.92
CA SER A 61 -11.04 12.85 -18.41
C SER A 61 -11.25 12.84 -19.93
N ARG A 62 -10.35 12.22 -20.71
CA ARG A 62 -10.51 12.13 -22.18
C ARG A 62 -11.69 11.25 -22.61
N GLY A 63 -11.98 10.17 -21.87
CA GLY A 63 -13.14 9.31 -22.12
C GLY A 63 -14.46 9.98 -21.70
N TRP A 64 -14.48 10.67 -20.56
CA TRP A 64 -15.67 11.30 -20.00
C TRP A 64 -16.15 12.51 -20.83
N HIS A 65 -15.24 13.33 -21.37
CA HIS A 65 -15.60 14.47 -22.21
C HIS A 65 -16.00 14.07 -23.64
N LYS A 66 -15.60 12.90 -24.14
CA LYS A 66 -16.04 12.38 -25.46
C LYS A 66 -17.35 11.60 -25.43
N ALA A 67 -17.82 11.22 -24.24
CA ALA A 67 -19.03 10.41 -24.06
C ALA A 67 -20.33 11.24 -23.94
N ARG A 68 -20.31 12.55 -24.23
CA ARG A 68 -21.54 13.35 -24.33
C ARG A 68 -21.73 13.78 -25.80
N PRO A 69 -22.81 13.37 -26.48
CA PRO A 69 -23.23 14.00 -27.72
C PRO A 69 -23.67 15.46 -27.48
#